data_AF-A0A6V8NCT2-F1
#
_entry.id   AF-A0A6V8NCT2-F1
#
_cell.length_a   1.000
_cell.length_b   1.000
_cell.length_c   1.000
_cell.angle_alpha   90.00
_cell.angle_beta   90.00
_cell.angle_gamma   90.00
#
_symmetry.space_group_name_H-M   'P 1'
#
loop_
_entity.id
_entity.type
_entity.pdbx_description
1 polymer ?
#
loop_
_entity_poly.entity_id
_entity_poly.type
_entity_poly.pdbx_seq_one_letter_code
_entity_poly.pdbx_strand_id
1 'polypeptide(L)'
;MTALTLLPVKLPVLRQVLFCLPLCALLTVSPGTLSAATPEEAASASTPAAGAELAAARAEVAAKPDNVQAQVRLGYLLAESGAPEDALVHFDRALAIAPRTFEAKTGRGMVLTRLGRYPEAEKALRDALLLNPNPVRVHYELGVLYRKIGEYQKAVDEFKEGIRKHRQGRN
;
A
#
# COMPACT_ATOMS: atom_id res chain seq x y z
N MET A 1 54.56 2.32 -48.53
CA MET A 1 54.45 3.72 -48.08
C MET A 1 53.03 3.94 -47.57
N THR A 2 52.90 4.48 -46.35
CA THR A 2 51.68 5.00 -45.66
C THR A 2 50.52 4.02 -45.43
N ALA A 3 49.81 3.92 -44.30
CA ALA A 3 49.79 4.58 -42.98
C ALA A 3 48.88 3.74 -42.03
N LEU A 4 48.66 4.23 -40.80
CA LEU A 4 47.49 4.02 -39.90
C LEU A 4 47.65 3.23 -38.57
N THR A 5 48.10 3.99 -37.56
CA THR A 5 47.56 4.22 -36.19
C THR A 5 47.13 3.08 -35.24
N LEU A 6 48.00 2.89 -34.24
CA LEU A 6 47.83 2.80 -32.78
C LEU A 6 46.43 2.90 -32.10
N LEU A 7 46.11 1.90 -31.26
CA LEU A 7 45.96 2.05 -29.78
C LEU A 7 45.99 0.67 -29.10
N PRO A 8 46.70 0.49 -27.97
CA PRO A 8 46.04 -0.18 -26.83
C PRO A 8 46.48 0.29 -25.42
N VAL A 9 45.48 0.34 -24.52
CA VAL A 9 45.40 -0.26 -23.17
C VAL A 9 46.65 -0.30 -22.28
N LYS A 10 46.59 0.31 -21.08
CA LYS A 10 47.44 -0.03 -19.92
C LYS A 10 46.67 0.05 -18.58
N LEU A 11 46.41 -1.11 -17.99
CA LEU A 11 46.41 -1.38 -16.52
C LEU A 11 47.89 -1.51 -16.05
N PRO A 12 48.22 -1.91 -14.80
CA PRO A 12 47.77 -1.57 -13.43
C PRO A 12 48.99 -1.23 -12.51
N VAL A 13 48.83 -0.63 -11.31
CA VAL A 13 49.83 -0.76 -10.22
C VAL A 13 49.17 -0.70 -8.84
N LEU A 14 49.08 -1.87 -8.19
CA LEU A 14 48.92 -2.04 -6.75
C LEU A 14 50.33 -2.14 -6.15
N ARG A 15 50.52 -1.65 -4.92
CA ARG A 15 51.61 -1.99 -3.98
C ARG A 15 52.88 -1.14 -4.09
N GLN A 16 52.97 -0.08 -3.29
CA GLN A 16 54.21 0.28 -2.57
C GLN A 16 53.92 1.30 -1.44
N VAL A 17 54.26 0.90 -0.20
CA VAL A 17 54.85 1.74 0.86
C VAL A 17 53.89 2.79 1.47
N LEU A 18 53.15 2.49 2.56
CA LEU A 18 53.64 2.40 3.94
C LEU A 18 54.77 3.40 4.25
N PHE A 19 54.49 4.70 4.40
CA PHE A 19 55.31 5.58 5.24
C PHE A 19 54.59 6.93 5.49
N CYS A 20 54.73 7.42 6.73
CA CYS A 20 54.46 8.79 7.20
C CYS A 20 53.01 9.27 7.38
N LEU A 21 52.49 9.04 8.59
CA LEU A 21 51.77 10.09 9.32
C LEU A 21 52.69 11.33 9.44
N PRO A 22 52.11 12.55 9.44
CA PRO A 22 52.12 13.27 10.71
C PRO A 22 50.83 14.06 10.98
N LEU A 23 50.41 14.01 12.25
CA LEU A 23 50.11 15.15 13.11
C LEU A 23 49.88 16.51 12.40
N CYS A 24 48.63 16.87 12.13
CA CYS A 24 48.23 18.27 11.92
C CYS A 24 47.03 18.59 12.81
N ALA A 25 47.36 19.15 13.96
CA ALA A 25 46.42 19.85 14.83
C ALA A 25 45.97 21.17 14.18
N LEU A 26 44.74 21.57 14.51
CA LEU A 26 44.24 22.95 14.58
C LEU A 26 44.19 23.78 13.29
N LEU A 27 43.01 23.82 12.65
CA LEU A 27 42.43 24.98 11.95
C LEU A 27 40.90 24.75 11.89
N THR A 28 40.11 25.27 12.84
CA THR A 28 39.30 26.50 12.74
C THR A 28 38.18 26.49 11.69
N VAL A 29 36.95 26.78 12.16
CA VAL A 29 35.75 27.32 11.47
C VAL A 29 34.66 26.32 11.01
N SER A 30 33.60 26.20 11.83
CA SER A 30 32.18 25.90 11.45
C SER A 30 31.59 27.06 10.63
N PRO A 31 30.46 26.97 9.87
CA PRO A 31 29.29 26.10 10.11
C PRO A 31 28.56 25.59 8.83
N GLY A 32 27.47 24.86 9.02
CA GLY A 32 26.35 24.87 8.05
C GLY A 32 26.28 23.69 7.07
N THR A 33 25.51 22.69 7.49
CA THR A 33 24.51 21.96 6.69
C THR A 33 24.85 21.61 5.24
N LEU A 34 25.33 20.39 5.00
CA LEU A 34 24.93 19.66 3.81
C LEU A 34 25.03 18.14 4.02
N SER A 35 23.90 17.50 3.75
CA SER A 35 23.80 16.14 3.22
C SER A 35 24.10 14.97 4.16
N ALA A 36 23.04 14.47 4.77
CA ALA A 36 22.70 13.05 4.71
C ALA A 36 21.18 12.92 4.90
N ALA A 37 20.43 13.03 3.81
CA ALA A 37 19.08 12.50 3.79
C ALA A 37 19.19 10.97 3.88
N THR A 38 18.89 10.41 5.04
CA THR A 38 18.66 8.98 5.18
C THR A 38 17.32 8.65 4.50
N PRO A 39 17.21 7.59 3.70
CA PRO A 39 15.95 7.17 3.09
C PRO A 39 15.03 6.41 4.06
N GLU A 40 15.11 6.67 5.37
CA GLU A 40 14.43 5.85 6.40
C GLU A 40 13.32 6.60 7.15
N GLU A 41 12.99 7.83 6.73
CA GLU A 41 11.94 8.65 7.36
C GLU A 41 10.70 8.77 6.47
N ALA A 42 10.27 7.63 5.88
CA ALA A 42 8.99 7.49 5.18
C ALA A 42 8.11 6.38 5.76
N ALA A 43 8.47 5.81 6.93
CA ALA A 43 7.75 4.69 7.55
C ALA A 43 7.26 4.95 8.99
N SER A 44 7.31 6.19 9.49
CA SER A 44 7.10 6.50 10.92
C SER A 44 5.94 7.46 11.21
N ALA A 45 4.84 7.35 10.46
CA ALA A 45 3.58 7.99 10.83
C ALA A 45 2.47 6.96 11.15
N SER A 46 2.83 5.77 11.63
CA SER A 46 1.92 4.95 12.42
C SER A 46 1.94 5.48 13.84
N THR A 47 0.87 6.19 14.23
CA THR A 47 0.70 6.62 15.61
C THR A 47 0.79 5.39 16.54
N PRO A 48 1.32 5.54 17.77
CA PRO A 48 1.40 4.43 18.73
C PRO A 48 0.04 3.74 18.95
N ALA A 49 -1.05 4.50 18.80
CA ALA A 49 -2.42 4.00 18.84
C ALA A 49 -2.73 3.01 17.70
N ALA A 50 -2.31 3.30 16.46
CA ALA A 50 -2.54 2.40 15.31
C ALA A 50 -1.84 1.04 15.49
N GLY A 51 -0.63 1.05 16.05
CA GLY A 51 0.10 -0.17 16.40
C GLY A 51 -0.60 -1.00 17.50
N ALA A 52 -1.11 -0.33 18.53
CA ALA A 52 -1.85 -0.99 19.62
C ALA A 52 -3.18 -1.59 19.15
N GLU A 53 -3.91 -0.89 18.29
CA GLU A 53 -5.17 -1.39 17.72
C GLU A 53 -4.96 -2.60 16.82
N LEU A 54 -3.90 -2.59 16.00
CA LEU A 54 -3.52 -3.73 15.17
C LEU A 54 -3.12 -4.94 16.02
N ALA A 55 -2.35 -4.73 17.09
CA ALA A 55 -1.97 -5.80 18.02
C ALA A 55 -3.20 -6.41 18.72
N ALA A 56 -4.13 -5.58 19.17
CA ALA A 56 -5.38 -6.05 19.78
C ALA A 56 -6.24 -6.85 18.79
N ALA A 57 -6.37 -6.38 17.54
CA ALA A 57 -7.11 -7.09 16.50
C ALA A 57 -6.47 -8.45 16.16
N ARG A 58 -5.14 -8.54 16.12
CA ARG A 58 -4.42 -9.82 15.93
C ARG A 58 -4.67 -10.78 17.08
N ALA A 59 -4.65 -10.30 18.32
CA ALA A 59 -4.94 -11.12 19.49
C ALA A 59 -6.39 -11.65 19.48
N GLU A 60 -7.35 -10.82 19.06
CA GLU A 60 -8.75 -11.23 18.93
C GLU A 60 -8.92 -12.35 17.91
N VAL A 61 -8.31 -12.22 16.73
CA VAL A 61 -8.34 -13.26 15.69
C VAL A 61 -7.63 -14.53 16.15
N ALA A 62 -6.52 -14.42 16.90
CA ALA A 62 -5.84 -15.58 17.46
C ALA A 62 -6.71 -16.32 18.49
N ALA A 63 -7.47 -15.60 19.31
CA ALA A 63 -8.39 -16.19 20.27
C ALA A 63 -9.64 -16.80 19.62
N LYS A 64 -10.15 -16.17 18.55
CA LYS A 64 -11.38 -16.59 17.84
C LYS A 64 -11.18 -16.49 16.32
N PRO A 65 -10.51 -17.49 15.69
CA PRO A 65 -10.21 -17.44 14.26
C PRO A 65 -11.44 -17.42 13.36
N ASP A 66 -12.56 -17.96 13.82
CA ASP A 66 -13.80 -18.03 13.05
C ASP A 66 -14.74 -16.82 13.28
N ASN A 67 -14.29 -15.82 14.05
CA ASN A 67 -15.03 -14.57 14.19
C ASN A 67 -14.87 -13.72 12.92
N VAL A 68 -15.91 -13.73 12.08
CA VAL A 68 -15.98 -12.99 10.81
C VAL A 68 -15.69 -11.49 11.00
N GLN A 69 -16.24 -10.86 12.03
CA GLN A 69 -16.07 -9.42 12.25
C GLN A 69 -14.64 -9.07 12.69
N ALA A 70 -14.02 -9.92 13.52
CA ALA A 70 -12.62 -9.76 13.89
C ALA A 70 -11.69 -9.89 12.67
N GLN A 71 -11.95 -10.88 11.80
CA GLN A 71 -11.21 -11.07 10.55
C GLN A 71 -11.34 -9.83 9.63
N VAL A 72 -12.56 -9.32 9.46
CA VAL A 72 -12.81 -8.10 8.66
C VAL A 72 -12.09 -6.90 9.24
N ARG A 73 -12.19 -6.68 10.56
CA ARG A 73 -11.54 -5.56 11.24
C ARG A 73 -10.03 -5.61 11.08
N LEU A 74 -9.43 -6.78 11.28
CA LEU A 74 -8.00 -6.97 11.09
C LEU A 74 -7.58 -6.72 9.64
N GLY A 75 -8.38 -7.18 8.67
CA GLY A 75 -8.16 -6.89 7.25
C GLY A 75 -8.11 -5.39 6.94
N TYR A 76 -9.03 -4.60 7.48
CA TYR A 76 -9.00 -3.14 7.31
C TYR A 76 -7.76 -2.49 7.94
N LEU A 77 -7.43 -2.86 9.19
CA LEU A 77 -6.26 -2.32 9.88
C LEU A 77 -4.95 -2.65 9.16
N LEU A 78 -4.81 -3.86 8.61
CA LEU A 78 -3.65 -4.25 7.81
C LEU A 78 -3.56 -3.46 6.51
N ALA A 79 -4.68 -3.24 5.82
CA ALA A 79 -4.72 -2.44 4.61
C ALA A 79 -4.36 -0.97 4.84
N GLU A 80 -4.65 -0.44 6.03
CA GLU A 80 -4.24 0.91 6.46
C GLU A 80 -2.79 0.97 6.91
N SER A 81 -2.29 -0.11 7.52
CA SER A 81 -0.91 -0.23 8.02
C SER A 81 0.12 -0.53 6.91
N GLY A 82 -0.29 -0.55 5.64
CA GLY A 82 0.61 -0.80 4.51
C GLY A 82 0.87 -2.27 4.22
N ALA A 83 0.05 -3.20 4.74
CA ALA A 83 0.11 -4.63 4.45
C ALA A 83 -1.15 -5.13 3.69
N PRO A 84 -1.39 -4.66 2.45
CA PRO A 84 -2.59 -4.98 1.69
C PRO A 84 -2.71 -6.47 1.31
N GLU A 85 -1.61 -7.19 1.12
CA GLU A 85 -1.62 -8.63 0.81
C GLU A 85 -2.13 -9.44 2.01
N ASP A 86 -1.62 -9.14 3.22
CA ASP A 86 -2.09 -9.78 4.45
C ASP A 86 -3.57 -9.45 4.70
N ALA A 87 -4.00 -8.22 4.39
CA ALA A 87 -5.41 -7.83 4.47
C ALA A 87 -6.32 -8.73 3.62
N LEU A 88 -5.88 -9.09 2.40
CA LEU A 88 -6.66 -10.00 1.54
C LEU A 88 -6.85 -11.37 2.18
N VAL A 89 -5.82 -11.92 2.84
CA VAL A 89 -5.92 -13.22 3.52
C VAL A 89 -7.04 -13.20 4.57
N HIS A 90 -7.12 -12.13 5.35
CA HIS A 90 -8.15 -11.99 6.38
C HIS A 90 -9.55 -11.76 5.80
N PHE A 91 -9.69 -10.99 4.71
CA PHE A 91 -10.97 -10.89 4.01
C PHE A 91 -11.39 -12.21 3.37
N ASP A 92 -10.47 -12.95 2.77
CA ASP A 92 -10.74 -14.27 2.18
C ASP A 92 -11.14 -15.28 3.25
N ARG A 93 -10.50 -15.25 4.43
CA ARG A 93 -10.91 -16.06 5.58
C ARG A 93 -12.32 -15.71 6.06
N ALA A 94 -12.62 -14.42 6.19
CA ALA A 94 -13.96 -13.96 6.55
C ALA A 94 -15.03 -14.43 5.55
N LEU A 95 -14.72 -14.40 4.25
CA LEU A 95 -15.60 -14.88 3.18
C LEU A 95 -15.71 -16.40 3.11
N ALA A 96 -14.67 -17.14 3.52
CA ALA A 96 -14.74 -18.59 3.63
C ALA A 96 -15.70 -19.04 4.75
N ILE A 97 -15.74 -18.29 5.86
CA ILE A 97 -16.65 -18.55 6.98
C ILE A 97 -18.07 -18.07 6.64
N ALA A 98 -18.19 -16.85 6.09
CA ALA A 98 -19.45 -16.22 5.76
C ALA A 98 -19.38 -15.58 4.35
N PRO A 99 -19.76 -16.32 3.29
CA PRO A 99 -19.64 -15.87 1.91
C PRO A 99 -20.45 -14.61 1.54
N ARG A 100 -21.45 -14.27 2.36
CA ARG A 100 -22.37 -13.14 2.18
C ARG A 100 -22.05 -11.95 3.09
N THR A 101 -20.82 -11.84 3.58
CA THR A 101 -20.37 -10.68 4.38
C THR A 101 -20.05 -9.49 3.48
N PHE A 102 -20.89 -8.47 3.55
CA PHE A 102 -20.79 -7.26 2.72
C PHE A 102 -19.48 -6.49 2.96
N GLU A 103 -19.10 -6.31 4.22
CA GLU A 103 -17.91 -5.56 4.62
C GLU A 103 -16.63 -6.24 4.11
N ALA A 104 -16.61 -7.58 4.13
CA ALA A 104 -15.49 -8.37 3.64
C ALA A 104 -15.35 -8.26 2.12
N LYS A 105 -16.45 -8.37 1.36
CA LYS A 105 -16.43 -8.20 -0.10
C LYS A 105 -16.00 -6.80 -0.51
N THR A 106 -16.54 -5.78 0.16
CA THR A 106 -16.20 -4.37 -0.12
C THR A 106 -14.74 -4.07 0.24
N GLY A 107 -14.27 -4.53 1.41
CA GLY A 107 -12.89 -4.39 1.84
C GLY A 107 -11.90 -5.08 0.91
N ARG A 108 -12.21 -6.31 0.50
CA ARG A 108 -11.43 -7.05 -0.50
C ARG A 108 -11.36 -6.31 -1.84
N GLY A 109 -12.48 -5.79 -2.34
CA GLY A 109 -12.53 -5.02 -3.59
C GLY A 109 -11.70 -3.73 -3.52
N MET A 110 -11.78 -3.00 -2.42
CA MET A 110 -10.97 -1.81 -2.16
C MET A 110 -9.47 -2.14 -2.15
N VAL A 111 -9.06 -3.21 -1.46
CA VAL A 111 -7.65 -3.61 -1.39
C VAL A 111 -7.12 -4.09 -2.76
N LEU A 112 -7.89 -4.92 -3.48
CA LEU A 112 -7.53 -5.35 -4.83
C LEU A 112 -7.37 -4.16 -5.79
N THR A 113 -8.20 -3.13 -5.63
CA THR A 113 -8.07 -1.88 -6.39
C THR A 113 -6.75 -1.16 -6.09
N ARG A 114 -6.30 -1.14 -4.83
CA ARG A 114 -5.00 -0.56 -4.44
C ARG A 114 -3.83 -1.36 -5.01
N LEU A 115 -3.96 -2.69 -5.08
CA LEU A 115 -2.98 -3.61 -5.62
C LEU A 115 -2.95 -3.69 -7.16
N GLY A 116 -3.85 -2.99 -7.86
CA GLY A 116 -3.92 -3.06 -9.33
C GLY A 116 -4.59 -4.32 -9.89
N ARG A 117 -5.19 -5.16 -9.03
CA ARG A 117 -5.90 -6.39 -9.42
C ARG A 117 -7.34 -6.07 -9.83
N TYR A 118 -7.48 -5.27 -10.88
CA TYR A 118 -8.73 -4.61 -11.24
C TYR A 118 -9.90 -5.54 -11.57
N PRO A 119 -9.74 -6.63 -12.35
CA PRO A 119 -10.87 -7.52 -12.66
C PRO A 119 -11.45 -8.20 -11.42
N GLU A 120 -10.59 -8.59 -10.48
CA GLU A 120 -11.01 -9.21 -9.22
C GLU A 120 -11.67 -8.19 -8.28
N ALA A 121 -11.17 -6.95 -8.29
CA ALA A 121 -11.76 -5.84 -7.54
C ALA A 121 -13.19 -5.55 -8.01
N GLU A 122 -13.38 -5.43 -9.33
CA GLU A 122 -14.69 -5.18 -9.92
C GLU A 122 -15.69 -6.27 -9.54
N LYS A 123 -15.29 -7.54 -9.68
CA LYS A 123 -16.12 -8.68 -9.27
C LYS A 123 -16.51 -8.60 -7.79
N ALA A 124 -15.55 -8.36 -6.90
CA ALA A 124 -15.81 -8.29 -5.46
C ALA A 124 -16.77 -7.16 -5.09
N LEU A 125 -16.64 -5.99 -5.73
CA LEU A 125 -17.53 -4.85 -5.51
C LEU A 125 -18.92 -5.07 -6.11
N ARG A 126 -19.01 -5.64 -7.33
CA ARG A 126 -20.30 -5.99 -7.94
C ARG A 126 -21.05 -7.04 -7.09
N ASP A 127 -20.36 -8.03 -6.56
CA ASP A 127 -20.95 -8.99 -5.62
C ASP A 127 -21.44 -8.31 -4.34
N ALA A 128 -20.73 -7.31 -3.82
CA ALA A 128 -21.14 -6.56 -2.63
C ALA A 128 -22.44 -5.77 -2.87
N LEU A 129 -22.63 -5.21 -4.08
CA LEU A 129 -23.89 -4.56 -4.47
C LEU A 129 -25.09 -5.53 -4.42
N LEU A 130 -24.89 -6.81 -4.73
CA LEU A 130 -25.96 -7.81 -4.67
C LEU A 130 -26.42 -8.13 -3.23
N LEU A 131 -25.57 -7.87 -2.23
CA LEU A 131 -25.91 -8.06 -0.81
C LEU A 131 -26.69 -6.87 -0.24
N ASN A 132 -26.46 -5.67 -0.79
CA ASN A 132 -27.26 -4.46 -0.68
C ASN A 132 -27.52 -3.80 0.71
N PRO A 133 -26.66 -3.89 1.75
CA PRO A 133 -26.85 -3.12 2.99
C PRO A 133 -26.36 -1.66 2.89
N ASN A 134 -25.40 -1.33 2.01
CA ASN A 134 -24.92 0.04 1.81
C ASN A 134 -24.41 0.27 0.37
N PRO A 135 -25.31 0.49 -0.60
CA PRO A 135 -24.92 0.62 -2.01
C PRO A 135 -24.09 1.89 -2.28
N VAL A 136 -24.24 2.94 -1.45
CA VAL A 136 -23.52 4.22 -1.62
C VAL A 136 -22.02 4.01 -1.55
N ARG A 137 -21.53 3.28 -0.53
CA ARG A 137 -20.11 3.00 -0.39
C ARG A 137 -19.57 2.20 -1.57
N VAL A 138 -20.31 1.19 -2.05
CA VAL A 138 -19.80 0.33 -3.13
C VAL A 138 -19.73 1.08 -4.47
N HIS A 139 -20.72 1.92 -4.78
CA HIS A 139 -20.67 2.79 -5.96
C HIS A 139 -19.47 3.75 -5.92
N TYR A 140 -19.13 4.29 -4.74
CA TYR A 140 -17.91 5.08 -4.59
C TYR A 140 -16.64 4.26 -4.89
N GLU A 141 -16.50 3.05 -4.33
CA GLU A 141 -15.33 2.19 -4.58
C GLU A 141 -15.24 1.75 -6.06
N LEU A 142 -16.36 1.46 -6.73
CA LEU A 142 -16.39 1.18 -8.17
C LEU A 142 -15.97 2.39 -9.00
N GLY A 143 -16.39 3.60 -8.61
CA GLY A 143 -15.94 4.83 -9.25
C GLY A 143 -14.42 5.05 -9.10
N VAL A 144 -13.87 4.78 -7.91
CA VAL A 144 -12.42 4.83 -7.66
C VAL A 144 -11.68 3.80 -8.51
N LEU A 145 -12.22 2.59 -8.62
CA LEU A 145 -11.67 1.52 -9.46
C LEU A 145 -11.61 1.93 -10.93
N TYR A 146 -12.74 2.34 -11.52
CA TYR A 146 -12.78 2.72 -12.95
C TYR A 146 -11.89 3.94 -13.24
N ARG A 147 -11.78 4.89 -12.30
CA ARG A 147 -10.84 6.01 -12.42
C ARG A 147 -9.39 5.53 -12.50
N LYS A 148 -9.00 4.50 -11.72
CA LYS A 148 -7.65 3.92 -11.76
C LYS A 148 -7.35 3.15 -13.05
N ILE A 149 -8.37 2.54 -13.65
CA ILE A 149 -8.26 1.83 -14.94
C ILE A 149 -8.19 2.82 -16.13
N GLY A 150 -8.63 4.06 -15.94
CA GLY A 150 -8.73 5.08 -17.00
C GLY A 150 -10.11 5.15 -17.67
N GLU A 151 -11.08 4.41 -17.14
CA GLU A 151 -12.46 4.34 -17.63
C GLU A 151 -13.30 5.45 -17.00
N TYR A 152 -12.96 6.70 -17.31
CA TYR A 152 -13.49 7.88 -16.62
C TYR A 152 -15.01 8.03 -16.73
N GLN A 153 -15.61 7.66 -17.87
CA GLN A 153 -17.06 7.73 -18.03
C GLN A 153 -17.78 6.79 -17.06
N LYS A 154 -17.34 5.53 -16.96
CA LYS A 154 -17.87 4.56 -16.01
C LYS A 154 -17.70 5.05 -14.57
N ALA A 155 -16.56 5.68 -14.26
CA ALA A 155 -16.33 6.25 -12.94
C ALA A 155 -17.35 7.33 -12.58
N VAL A 156 -17.62 8.27 -13.51
CA VAL A 156 -18.63 9.32 -13.33
C VAL A 156 -20.02 8.73 -13.11
N ASP A 157 -20.37 7.71 -13.88
CA ASP A 157 -21.69 7.08 -13.79
C ASP A 157 -21.88 6.39 -12.44
N GLU A 158 -20.87 5.65 -11.95
CA GLU A 158 -20.91 5.04 -10.61
C GLU A 158 -21.00 6.09 -9.49
N PHE A 159 -20.26 7.20 -9.58
CA PHE A 159 -20.39 8.27 -8.58
C PHE A 159 -21.77 8.93 -8.58
N LYS A 160 -22.37 9.15 -9.76
CA LYS A 160 -23.75 9.66 -9.87
C LYS A 160 -24.75 8.71 -9.24
N GLU A 161 -24.59 7.41 -9.46
CA GLU A 161 -25.44 6.40 -8.84
C GLU A 161 -25.29 6.37 -7.32
N GLY A 162 -24.07 6.49 -6.79
CA GLY A 162 -23.82 6.64 -5.37
C GLY A 162 -24.57 7.83 -4.75
N ILE A 163 -24.53 9.00 -5.42
CA ILE A 163 -25.26 10.21 -4.99
C ILE A 163 -26.78 9.97 -5.03
N ARG A 164 -27.29 9.34 -6.09
CA ARG A 164 -28.70 9.02 -6.25
C ARG A 164 -29.17 8.10 -5.12
N LYS A 165 -28.42 7.04 -4.82
CA LYS A 165 -28.70 6.10 -3.72
C LYS A 165 -28.66 6.78 -2.35
N HIS A 166 -27.69 7.66 -2.11
CA HIS A 166 -27.59 8.41 -0.86
C HIS A 166 -28.78 9.35 -0.65
N ARG A 167 -29.35 9.91 -1.72
CA ARG A 167 -30.60 10.69 -1.64
C ARG A 167 -31.79 9.80 -1.33
N GLN A 168 -31.88 8.61 -1.95
CA GLN A 168 -33.00 7.69 -1.75
C GLN A 168 -33.07 7.10 -0.34
N GLY A 169 -31.93 6.86 0.32
CA GLY A 169 -31.91 6.34 1.70
C GLY A 169 -32.13 7.38 2.81
N ARG A 170 -32.39 8.66 2.46
CA ARG A 170 -32.66 9.76 3.42
C ARG A 170 -34.15 10.10 3.56
N ASN A 171 -35.01 9.48 2.74
CA ASN A 171 -36.46 9.61 2.78
C ASN A 171 -37.07 8.37 3.42
#